data_AF-A0A964I380-F1
#
_entry.id   AF-A0A964I380-F1
#
_cell.length_a   1.000
_cell.length_b   1.000
_cell.length_c   1.000
_cell.angle_alpha   90.00
_cell.angle_beta   90.00
_cell.angle_gamma   90.00
#
_symmetry.space_group_name_H-M   'P 1'
#
loop_
_entity.id
_entity.type
_entity.pdbx_description
1 polymer ?
#
loop_
_entity_poly.entity_id
_entity_poly.type
_entity_poly.pdbx_seq_one_letter_code
_entity_poly.pdbx_strand_id
1 'polypeptide(L)'
;MLISLLLLAIFTVSGNAAYADRSTSSWNTIPEAGTGVGIYGATYTEGIITVNPSFVMGSRKNPNGISAIDFVCQSATDPTCITDEFPGVAHMIIPPCEVDSSSMCIEGLSVGKEGSLEPTKFTRLVKSKPVIGDKLSKVPNGYNQSLWKLPASNGFSEQDFSVYVLYKATLKGKVLDFQTQVNPYIENRDSRYREQTATNEAISDGGQRIVGSNGDFGCTWIEEGLCGKATNFQEGMRVELKLRVFDGLAGWLSGRLKAPEISIEDAGSSLRSMKISGEPVSVQKAIAKVKIGEAPADLKSEVSYVGIREDQQYLFTSSANDQRAIEIFNIWDKYKY
;
A
#
# COMPACT_ATOMS: atom_id res chain seq x y z
N MET A 1 -6.11 63.13 -40.87
CA MET A 1 -5.65 61.74 -41.07
C MET A 1 -4.66 61.41 -39.95
N LEU A 2 -5.14 60.83 -38.86
CA LEU A 2 -4.28 60.23 -37.82
C LEU A 2 -4.36 58.71 -38.01
N ILE A 3 -3.22 58.08 -38.30
CA ILE A 3 -3.08 56.62 -38.36
C ILE A 3 -2.72 56.16 -36.94
N SER A 4 -3.64 55.42 -36.31
CA SER A 4 -3.43 54.82 -35.00
C SER A 4 -2.70 53.49 -35.18
N LEU A 5 -1.46 53.40 -34.69
CA LEU A 5 -0.67 52.17 -34.64
C LEU A 5 -1.08 51.39 -33.38
N LEU A 6 -1.79 50.28 -33.56
CA LEU A 6 -2.10 49.34 -32.47
C LEU A 6 -0.91 48.38 -32.29
N LEU A 7 -0.18 48.52 -31.18
CA LEU A 7 0.81 47.53 -30.73
C LEU A 7 0.10 46.31 -30.17
N LEU A 8 0.18 45.17 -30.87
CA LEU A 8 -0.22 43.87 -30.35
C LEU A 8 0.90 43.33 -29.45
N ALA A 9 0.71 43.40 -28.13
CA ALA A 9 1.57 42.72 -27.18
C ALA A 9 1.25 41.22 -27.18
N ILE A 10 2.16 40.41 -27.73
CA ILE A 10 2.09 38.95 -27.63
C ILE A 10 2.53 38.57 -26.21
N PHE A 11 1.56 38.32 -25.33
CA PHE A 11 1.83 37.66 -24.06
C PHE A 11 2.11 36.18 -24.33
N THR A 12 3.38 35.80 -24.30
CA THR A 12 3.76 34.39 -24.13
C THR A 12 3.41 34.00 -22.70
N VAL A 13 2.23 33.42 -22.50
CA VAL A 13 1.93 32.69 -21.26
C VAL A 13 2.82 31.45 -21.29
N SER A 14 3.95 31.50 -20.57
CA SER A 14 4.64 30.29 -20.15
C SER A 14 3.68 29.54 -19.24
N GLY A 15 2.94 28.59 -19.81
CA GLY A 15 2.16 27.64 -19.05
C GLY A 15 3.14 26.84 -18.20
N ASN A 16 3.28 27.23 -16.93
CA ASN A 16 3.73 26.29 -15.92
C ASN A 16 2.68 25.18 -15.96
N ALA A 17 3.05 24.01 -16.49
CA ALA A 17 2.28 22.80 -16.29
C ALA A 17 2.13 22.64 -14.78
N ALA A 18 0.95 22.97 -14.26
CA ALA A 18 0.60 22.72 -12.88
C ALA A 18 0.50 21.20 -12.77
N TYR A 19 1.60 20.56 -12.37
CA TYR A 19 1.54 19.20 -11.87
C TYR A 19 0.61 19.24 -10.66
N ALA A 20 -0.55 18.60 -10.76
CA ALA A 20 -1.38 18.34 -9.60
C ALA A 20 -0.54 17.49 -8.65
N ASP A 21 -0.02 18.09 -7.59
CA ASP A 21 0.77 17.39 -6.57
C ASP A 21 -0.10 16.30 -5.93
N ARG A 22 0.48 15.10 -5.72
CA ARG A 22 -0.21 13.95 -5.08
C ARG A 22 -0.62 14.27 -3.63
N SER A 23 -0.13 15.39 -3.11
CA SER A 23 -0.64 16.09 -1.95
C SER A 23 -1.02 17.55 -2.27
N THR A 24 -2.12 17.78 -2.97
CA THR A 24 -2.88 19.02 -2.71
C THR A 24 -3.61 18.85 -1.38
N SER A 25 -2.86 18.86 -0.28
CA SER A 25 -3.45 19.14 1.02
C SER A 25 -3.88 20.61 1.00
N SER A 26 -5.15 20.88 0.70
CA SER A 26 -5.71 22.20 0.95
C SER A 26 -5.92 22.35 2.46
N TRP A 27 -4.96 22.98 3.13
CA TRP A 27 -5.15 23.44 4.50
C TRP A 27 -6.04 24.67 4.45
N ASN A 28 -7.34 24.46 4.57
CA ASN A 28 -8.24 25.56 4.90
C ASN A 28 -8.37 25.57 6.42
N THR A 29 -7.64 26.47 7.07
CA THR A 29 -7.94 26.85 8.45
C THR A 29 -9.31 27.52 8.44
N ILE A 30 -10.29 26.92 9.09
CA ILE A 30 -11.51 27.64 9.48
C ILE A 30 -11.02 28.72 10.47
N PRO A 31 -11.30 30.02 10.24
CA PRO A 31 -10.90 31.06 11.17
C PRO A 31 -11.40 30.73 12.57
N GLU A 32 -10.54 30.91 13.58
CA GLU A 32 -10.92 30.78 14.99
C GLU A 32 -12.11 31.68 15.29
N ALA A 33 -13.30 31.11 15.28
CA ALA A 33 -14.47 31.69 15.88
C ALA A 33 -14.96 30.71 16.95
N GLY A 34 -14.40 30.86 18.15
CA GLY A 34 -14.90 30.23 19.37
C GLY A 34 -14.04 29.10 19.90
N THR A 35 -14.17 28.86 21.20
CA THR A 35 -13.51 27.83 22.03
C THR A 35 -13.95 26.40 21.69
N GLY A 36 -14.28 26.13 20.43
CA GLY A 36 -14.76 24.84 19.95
C GLY A 36 -13.61 23.93 19.55
N VAL A 37 -13.69 22.67 19.98
CA VAL A 37 -12.93 21.56 19.39
C VAL A 37 -13.18 21.58 17.88
N GLY A 38 -12.15 21.49 17.04
CA GLY A 38 -12.29 21.55 15.58
C GLY A 38 -11.68 20.35 14.87
N ILE A 39 -12.18 20.01 13.68
CA ILE A 39 -11.44 19.15 12.74
C ILE A 39 -10.30 20.01 12.16
N TYR A 40 -9.06 19.65 12.44
CA TYR A 40 -7.88 20.45 12.09
C TYR A 40 -7.39 20.29 10.65
N GLY A 41 -8.01 19.39 9.89
CA GLY A 41 -7.76 19.25 8.46
C GLY A 41 -8.41 18.00 7.86
N ALA A 42 -8.75 18.12 6.57
CA ALA A 42 -9.04 16.99 5.70
C ALA A 42 -7.91 16.86 4.69
N THR A 43 -7.25 15.71 4.62
CA THR A 43 -6.25 15.45 3.57
C THR A 43 -6.88 14.56 2.52
N TYR A 44 -6.87 15.01 1.26
CA TYR A 44 -7.20 14.18 0.11
C TYR A 44 -5.90 13.59 -0.47
N THR A 45 -5.77 12.27 -0.48
CA THR A 45 -4.58 11.61 -1.04
C THR A 45 -4.97 10.51 -2.04
N GLU A 46 -4.13 10.29 -3.03
CA GLU A 46 -4.19 9.04 -3.78
C GLU A 46 -3.74 7.90 -2.87
N GLY A 47 -4.57 6.86 -2.80
CA GLY A 47 -4.45 5.87 -1.76
C GLY A 47 -3.51 4.71 -2.06
N ILE A 48 -2.39 4.64 -1.34
CA ILE A 48 -1.58 3.41 -1.23
C ILE A 48 -2.22 2.50 -0.16
N ILE A 49 -2.22 1.19 -0.39
CA ILE A 49 -2.60 0.21 0.65
C ILE A 49 -1.37 -0.03 1.52
N THR A 50 -1.54 -0.04 2.84
CA THR A 50 -0.47 -0.33 3.80
C THR A 50 0.29 -1.58 3.40
N VAL A 51 1.61 -1.44 3.24
CA VAL A 51 2.50 -2.54 2.89
C VAL A 51 3.14 -3.10 4.15
N ASN A 52 3.18 -4.43 4.25
CA ASN A 52 3.86 -5.16 5.32
C ASN A 52 4.95 -6.06 4.71
N PRO A 53 6.04 -6.35 5.45
CA PRO A 53 7.04 -7.30 4.99
C PRO A 53 6.43 -8.71 4.92
N SER A 54 7.16 -9.66 4.34
CA SER A 54 6.76 -11.06 4.45
C SER A 54 6.88 -11.58 5.88
N PHE A 55 5.92 -12.38 6.31
CA PHE A 55 5.97 -13.10 7.59
C PHE A 55 5.03 -14.30 7.56
N VAL A 56 5.26 -15.25 8.48
CA VAL A 56 4.31 -16.31 8.79
C VAL A 56 3.82 -16.10 10.22
N MET A 57 2.53 -16.30 10.43
CA MET A 57 1.85 -16.09 11.70
C MET A 57 1.17 -17.37 12.14
N GLY A 58 1.43 -17.76 13.38
CA GLY A 58 0.68 -18.76 14.10
C GLY A 58 -0.28 -18.09 15.09
N SER A 59 -1.30 -18.82 15.51
CA SER A 59 -2.23 -18.38 16.54
C SER A 59 -2.45 -19.49 17.56
N ARG A 60 -2.63 -19.12 18.82
CA ARG A 60 -2.98 -20.05 19.90
C ARG A 60 -4.06 -19.44 20.80
N LYS A 61 -4.81 -20.28 21.51
CA LYS A 61 -5.77 -19.80 22.52
C LYS A 61 -5.05 -19.00 23.60
N ASN A 62 -5.62 -17.86 23.98
CA ASN A 62 -5.21 -17.15 25.18
C ASN A 62 -5.70 -17.94 26.41
N PRO A 63 -4.81 -18.38 27.32
CA PRO A 63 -5.24 -19.05 28.56
C PRO A 63 -6.16 -18.19 29.44
N ASN A 64 -6.11 -16.86 29.29
CA ASN A 64 -6.78 -15.87 30.14
C ASN A 64 -7.97 -15.15 29.49
N GLY A 65 -8.44 -15.50 28.27
CA GLY A 65 -9.50 -14.72 27.60
C GLY A 65 -10.04 -15.23 26.25
N ILE A 66 -10.87 -14.39 25.61
CA ILE A 66 -11.73 -14.71 24.44
C ILE A 66 -11.01 -14.62 23.08
N SER A 67 -9.86 -13.92 22.98
CA SER A 67 -9.11 -13.72 21.73
C SER A 67 -7.93 -14.68 21.58
N ALA A 68 -7.57 -15.02 20.35
CA ALA A 68 -6.33 -15.75 20.07
C ALA A 68 -5.11 -14.85 20.24
N ILE A 69 -3.98 -15.46 20.57
CA ILE A 69 -2.66 -14.85 20.65
C ILE A 69 -1.92 -15.16 19.34
N ASP A 70 -1.56 -14.12 18.59
CA ASP A 70 -0.83 -14.24 17.33
C ASP A 70 0.68 -14.05 17.52
N PHE A 71 1.48 -14.86 16.84
CA PHE A 71 2.94 -14.80 16.91
C PHE A 71 3.58 -15.06 15.55
N VAL A 72 4.74 -14.45 15.29
CA VAL A 72 5.57 -14.65 14.10
C VAL A 72 6.32 -15.97 14.20
N CYS A 73 6.31 -16.68 13.10
CA CYS A 73 6.95 -17.96 12.88
C CYS A 73 8.26 -17.82 12.10
N GLN A 74 9.16 -18.78 12.25
CA GLN A 74 10.42 -18.73 11.48
C GLN A 74 10.23 -19.07 10.01
N SER A 75 9.24 -19.91 9.68
CA SER A 75 8.94 -20.37 8.31
C SER A 75 7.51 -20.90 8.21
N ALA A 76 7.05 -21.17 6.98
CA ALA A 76 5.78 -21.84 6.73
C ALA A 76 5.75 -23.32 7.17
N THR A 77 6.92 -23.93 7.36
CA THR A 77 7.08 -25.32 7.82
C THR A 77 7.28 -25.44 9.33
N ASP A 78 7.21 -24.33 10.06
CA ASP A 78 7.37 -24.33 11.52
C ASP A 78 6.15 -25.02 12.17
N PRO A 79 6.34 -26.17 12.85
CA PRO A 79 5.23 -26.95 13.39
C PRO A 79 4.50 -26.21 14.52
N THR A 80 5.11 -25.18 15.12
CA THR A 80 4.44 -24.40 16.18
C THR A 80 3.34 -23.50 15.63
N CYS A 81 3.32 -23.26 14.31
CA CYS A 81 2.46 -22.29 13.65
C CYS A 81 1.15 -22.87 13.13
N ILE A 82 1.04 -24.19 13.17
CA ILE A 82 -0.14 -24.94 12.76
C ILE A 82 -0.62 -25.71 13.99
N THR A 83 -1.88 -25.50 14.33
CA THR A 83 -2.59 -26.33 15.30
C THR A 83 -3.85 -26.90 14.65
N ASP A 84 -4.52 -27.81 15.35
CA ASP A 84 -5.81 -28.33 14.89
C ASP A 84 -6.86 -27.20 14.82
N GLU A 85 -6.77 -26.23 15.73
CA GLU A 85 -7.69 -25.10 15.84
C GLU A 85 -7.33 -23.94 14.89
N PHE A 86 -6.05 -23.67 14.69
CA PHE A 86 -5.55 -22.55 13.91
C PHE A 86 -4.64 -23.02 12.76
N PRO A 87 -5.01 -22.78 11.49
CA PRO A 87 -4.27 -23.31 10.35
C PRO A 87 -3.00 -22.52 10.00
N GLY A 88 -2.61 -21.53 10.82
CA GLY A 88 -1.56 -20.56 10.53
C GLY A 88 -1.88 -19.70 9.30
N VAL A 89 -1.19 -18.57 9.16
CA VAL A 89 -1.34 -17.66 8.01
C VAL A 89 0.03 -17.24 7.50
N ALA A 90 0.26 -17.43 6.20
CA ALA A 90 1.39 -16.89 5.47
C ALA A 90 1.01 -15.55 4.85
N HIS A 91 1.85 -14.54 5.05
CA HIS A 91 1.81 -13.24 4.38
C HIS A 91 3.07 -13.12 3.52
N MET A 92 2.97 -13.46 2.23
CA MET A 92 4.14 -13.56 1.36
C MET A 92 4.14 -12.47 0.29
N ILE A 93 5.23 -11.73 0.20
CA ILE A 93 5.48 -10.78 -0.89
C ILE A 93 6.24 -11.50 -1.99
N ILE A 94 5.62 -11.55 -3.17
CA ILE A 94 6.09 -12.29 -4.33
C ILE A 94 7.21 -11.53 -5.04
N PRO A 95 8.37 -12.14 -5.30
CA PRO A 95 9.51 -11.48 -5.92
C PRO A 95 9.45 -11.57 -7.46
N PRO A 96 10.35 -10.90 -8.19
CA PRO A 96 10.58 -11.17 -9.61
C PRO A 96 11.12 -12.58 -9.86
N CYS A 97 10.83 -13.15 -11.03
CA CYS A 97 11.29 -14.49 -11.39
C CYS A 97 12.82 -14.60 -11.52
N GLU A 98 13.51 -13.47 -11.70
CA GLU A 98 14.98 -13.39 -11.63
C GLU A 98 15.52 -13.71 -10.22
N VAL A 99 14.72 -13.46 -9.17
CA VAL A 99 15.08 -13.75 -7.78
C VAL A 99 14.67 -15.16 -7.37
N ASP A 100 13.42 -15.54 -7.62
CA ASP A 100 12.91 -16.90 -7.36
C ASP A 100 11.91 -17.28 -8.44
N SER A 101 12.31 -18.18 -9.34
CA SER A 101 11.45 -18.72 -10.39
C SER A 101 10.82 -20.06 -10.04
N SER A 102 11.08 -20.59 -8.83
CA SER A 102 10.64 -21.92 -8.41
C SER A 102 9.17 -21.99 -7.99
N SER A 103 8.47 -20.86 -7.96
CA SER A 103 7.10 -20.70 -7.49
C SER A 103 6.41 -19.49 -8.16
N MET A 104 5.43 -18.88 -7.49
CA MET A 104 4.86 -17.59 -7.89
C MET A 104 5.94 -16.53 -8.00
N CYS A 105 5.91 -15.72 -9.07
CA CYS A 105 6.90 -14.67 -9.30
C CYS A 105 6.39 -13.60 -10.27
N ILE A 106 7.01 -12.42 -10.27
CA ILE A 106 6.74 -11.35 -11.24
C ILE A 106 7.56 -11.62 -12.50
N GLU A 107 6.90 -11.87 -13.62
CA GLU A 107 7.54 -12.13 -14.92
C GLU A 107 8.03 -10.84 -15.57
N GLY A 108 7.34 -9.73 -15.32
CA GLY A 108 7.77 -8.42 -15.79
C GLY A 108 6.79 -7.31 -15.48
N LEU A 109 7.29 -6.08 -15.55
CA LEU A 109 6.53 -4.83 -15.52
C LEU A 109 6.82 -4.09 -16.82
N SER A 110 5.77 -3.74 -17.56
CA SER A 110 5.85 -2.91 -18.76
C SER A 110 5.05 -1.63 -18.56
N VAL A 111 5.57 -0.51 -19.07
CA VAL A 111 4.96 0.82 -18.95
C VAL A 111 5.08 1.53 -20.28
N GLY A 112 4.05 2.27 -20.68
CA GLY A 112 4.06 3.02 -21.92
C GLY A 112 2.71 3.65 -22.21
N LYS A 113 2.42 3.86 -23.49
CA LYS A 113 1.10 4.31 -23.95
C LYS A 113 0.30 3.11 -24.43
N GLU A 114 -1.00 3.31 -24.63
CA GLU A 114 -1.83 2.32 -25.31
C GLU A 114 -1.21 1.93 -26.67
N GLY A 115 -1.10 0.63 -26.93
CA GLY A 115 -0.46 0.08 -28.13
C GLY A 115 1.08 0.15 -28.17
N SER A 116 1.74 0.77 -27.18
CA SER A 116 3.20 0.94 -27.15
C SER A 116 3.75 0.85 -25.72
N LEU A 117 3.64 -0.34 -25.12
CA LEU A 117 4.24 -0.65 -23.82
C LEU A 117 5.69 -1.08 -23.98
N GLU A 118 6.57 -0.58 -23.11
CA GLU A 118 7.98 -0.97 -23.05
C GLU A 118 8.32 -1.67 -21.73
N PRO A 119 9.19 -2.69 -21.74
CA PRO A 119 9.60 -3.37 -20.52
C PRO A 119 10.43 -2.43 -19.63
N THR A 120 10.09 -2.39 -18.35
CA THR A 120 10.92 -1.76 -17.32
C THR A 120 12.04 -2.70 -16.88
N LYS A 121 13.08 -2.14 -16.27
CA LYS A 121 14.21 -2.92 -15.74
C LYS A 121 14.05 -3.17 -14.26
N PHE A 122 14.10 -4.43 -13.82
CA PHE A 122 14.24 -4.76 -12.41
C PHE A 122 15.59 -4.24 -11.88
N THR A 123 15.56 -3.53 -10.75
CA THR A 123 16.75 -2.95 -10.13
C THR A 123 17.20 -3.78 -8.93
N ARG A 124 16.31 -3.94 -7.94
CA ARG A 124 16.59 -4.68 -6.69
C ARG A 124 15.31 -4.94 -5.90
N LEU A 125 15.40 -5.82 -4.91
CA LEU A 125 14.41 -5.89 -3.84
C LEU A 125 14.67 -4.81 -2.79
N VAL A 126 13.60 -4.39 -2.12
CA VAL A 126 13.69 -3.73 -0.82
C VAL A 126 14.29 -4.72 0.18
N LYS A 127 15.23 -4.24 0.99
CA LYS A 127 15.95 -5.04 1.97
C LYS A 127 14.96 -5.70 2.93
N SER A 128 15.18 -6.99 3.16
CA SER A 128 14.45 -7.80 4.14
C SER A 128 15.17 -9.14 4.31
N LYS A 129 14.80 -9.87 5.37
CA LYS A 129 15.09 -11.29 5.48
C LYS A 129 14.00 -12.08 4.74
N PRO A 130 14.35 -12.96 3.78
CA PRO A 130 13.38 -13.84 3.15
C PRO A 130 12.72 -14.79 4.15
N VAL A 131 11.45 -15.11 3.91
CA VAL A 131 10.66 -16.06 4.69
C VAL A 131 10.46 -17.32 3.88
N ILE A 132 10.87 -18.46 4.45
CA ILE A 132 10.80 -19.75 3.76
C ILE A 132 9.34 -20.20 3.70
N GLY A 133 8.87 -20.48 2.48
CA GLY A 133 7.54 -21.00 2.19
C GLY A 133 7.42 -22.51 2.35
N ASP A 134 6.28 -23.06 1.93
CA ASP A 134 6.04 -24.50 1.89
C ASP A 134 5.38 -24.88 0.55
N LYS A 135 6.11 -25.63 -0.27
CA LYS A 135 5.64 -26.07 -1.58
C LYS A 135 4.45 -27.02 -1.49
N LEU A 136 4.37 -27.85 -0.45
CA LEU A 136 3.29 -28.82 -0.29
C LEU A 136 1.95 -28.11 -0.08
N SER A 137 1.96 -27.03 0.71
CA SER A 137 0.78 -26.21 1.00
C SER A 137 0.58 -25.06 0.00
N LYS A 138 1.29 -25.05 -1.13
CA LYS A 138 1.25 -23.94 -2.13
C LYS A 138 1.47 -22.56 -1.48
N VAL A 139 2.44 -22.48 -0.57
CA VAL A 139 2.92 -21.24 0.04
C VAL A 139 4.29 -20.91 -0.57
N PRO A 140 4.44 -19.80 -1.31
CA PRO A 140 5.72 -19.43 -1.91
C PRO A 140 6.69 -18.91 -0.84
N ASN A 141 7.97 -18.79 -1.19
CA ASN A 141 8.89 -18.00 -0.39
C ASN A 141 8.45 -16.52 -0.39
N GLY A 142 8.55 -15.87 0.76
CA GLY A 142 8.21 -14.47 0.94
C GLY A 142 9.46 -13.57 0.93
N TYR A 143 9.37 -12.44 0.25
CA TYR A 143 10.44 -11.44 0.13
C TYR A 143 9.93 -10.06 0.57
N ASN A 144 10.28 -9.01 -0.17
CA ASN A 144 9.77 -7.66 0.00
C ASN A 144 9.46 -7.04 -1.38
N GLN A 145 9.02 -5.78 -1.43
CA GLN A 145 8.71 -5.11 -2.71
C GLN A 145 9.90 -5.17 -3.67
N SER A 146 9.59 -5.26 -4.96
CA SER A 146 10.58 -5.13 -6.02
C SER A 146 10.60 -3.70 -6.56
N LEU A 147 11.79 -3.21 -6.88
CA LEU A 147 12.01 -1.87 -7.43
C LEU A 147 12.41 -1.99 -8.90
N TRP A 148 11.78 -1.19 -9.73
CA TRP A 148 11.88 -1.23 -11.18
C TRP A 148 12.11 0.17 -11.74
N LYS A 149 12.79 0.26 -12.87
CA LYS A 149 13.15 1.52 -13.51
C LYS A 149 12.65 1.56 -14.94
N LEU A 150 11.89 2.61 -15.27
CA LEU A 150 11.54 2.98 -16.64
C LEU A 150 12.57 4.00 -17.14
N PRO A 151 13.37 3.69 -18.17
CA PRO A 151 14.18 4.71 -18.83
C PRO A 151 13.29 5.72 -19.57
N ALA A 152 13.78 6.96 -19.74
CA ALA A 152 13.07 7.97 -20.51
C ALA A 152 12.80 7.47 -21.95
N SER A 153 11.52 7.32 -22.30
CA SER A 153 11.06 6.65 -23.52
C SER A 153 9.61 7.03 -23.82
N ASN A 154 9.20 6.99 -25.08
CA ASN A 154 7.80 7.22 -25.53
C ASN A 154 7.11 8.50 -24.99
N GLY A 155 7.89 9.54 -24.71
CA GLY A 155 7.40 10.80 -24.16
C GLY A 155 7.17 10.80 -22.65
N PHE A 156 7.64 9.78 -21.94
CA PHE A 156 7.72 9.75 -20.48
C PHE A 156 9.14 10.05 -20.02
N SER A 157 9.26 10.81 -18.92
CA SER A 157 10.52 10.94 -18.21
C SER A 157 10.90 9.63 -17.53
N GLU A 158 12.18 9.50 -17.19
CA GLU A 158 12.66 8.43 -16.32
C GLU A 158 11.81 8.38 -15.02
N GLN A 159 11.45 7.17 -14.60
CA GLN A 159 10.59 6.96 -13.43
C GLN A 159 10.89 5.62 -12.76
N ASP A 160 11.06 5.65 -11.43
CA ASP A 160 11.17 4.44 -10.63
C ASP A 160 9.80 3.99 -10.11
N PHE A 161 9.60 2.68 -10.03
CA PHE A 161 8.38 2.03 -9.57
C PHE A 161 8.68 1.01 -8.49
N SER A 162 7.80 0.95 -7.50
CA SER A 162 7.77 -0.15 -6.53
C SER A 162 6.59 -1.05 -6.83
N VAL A 163 6.83 -2.35 -6.82
CA VAL A 163 5.83 -3.38 -7.08
C VAL A 163 5.68 -4.25 -5.84
N TYR A 164 4.47 -4.25 -5.29
CA TYR A 164 4.06 -5.05 -4.14
C TYR A 164 3.02 -6.07 -4.60
N VAL A 165 3.37 -7.34 -4.57
CA VAL A 165 2.46 -8.45 -4.87
C VAL A 165 2.33 -9.30 -3.63
N LEU A 166 1.19 -9.20 -2.97
CA LEU A 166 0.87 -9.94 -1.76
C LEU A 166 0.09 -11.20 -2.11
N TYR A 167 0.53 -12.33 -1.57
CA TYR A 167 -0.21 -13.56 -1.50
C TYR A 167 -0.37 -13.96 -0.03
N LYS A 168 -1.62 -13.96 0.46
CA LYS A 168 -1.96 -14.51 1.77
C LYS A 168 -2.65 -15.84 1.61
N ALA A 169 -2.20 -16.82 2.38
CA ALA A 169 -2.83 -18.14 2.44
C ALA A 169 -2.72 -18.70 3.85
N THR A 170 -3.56 -19.68 4.19
CA THR A 170 -3.31 -20.50 5.37
C THR A 170 -2.16 -21.46 5.10
N LEU A 171 -1.50 -21.94 6.16
CA LEU A 171 -0.47 -22.98 6.01
C LEU A 171 -1.07 -24.36 5.66
N LYS A 172 -2.40 -24.46 5.54
CA LYS A 172 -3.13 -25.61 4.98
C LYS A 172 -3.54 -25.39 3.51
N GLY A 173 -3.01 -24.36 2.85
CA GLY A 173 -3.16 -24.11 1.41
C GLY A 173 -4.45 -23.40 0.97
N LYS A 174 -5.21 -22.82 1.90
CA LYS A 174 -6.37 -21.99 1.54
C LYS A 174 -5.92 -20.56 1.25
N VAL A 175 -6.12 -20.08 0.02
CA VAL A 175 -5.89 -18.68 -0.34
C VAL A 175 -6.86 -17.78 0.42
N LEU A 176 -6.34 -16.70 1.01
CA LEU A 176 -7.11 -15.73 1.80
C LEU A 176 -7.19 -14.36 1.11
N ASP A 177 -6.11 -13.95 0.46
CA ASP A 177 -5.99 -12.62 -0.14
C ASP A 177 -4.92 -12.64 -1.24
N PHE A 178 -5.15 -11.88 -2.30
CA PHE A 178 -4.17 -11.66 -3.35
C PHE A 178 -4.28 -10.22 -3.82
N GLN A 179 -3.20 -9.46 -3.71
CA GLN A 179 -3.19 -8.03 -3.98
C GLN A 179 -1.96 -7.63 -4.75
N THR A 180 -2.12 -6.69 -5.68
CA THR A 180 -1.02 -6.15 -6.47
C THR A 180 -1.07 -4.63 -6.43
N GLN A 181 0.07 -3.99 -6.22
CA GLN A 181 0.22 -2.54 -6.32
C GLN A 181 1.47 -2.22 -7.14
N VAL A 182 1.33 -1.26 -8.04
CA VAL A 182 2.46 -0.63 -8.75
C VAL A 182 2.39 0.84 -8.40
N ASN A 183 3.45 1.39 -7.81
CA ASN A 183 3.48 2.78 -7.38
C ASN A 183 4.77 3.45 -7.88
N PRO A 184 4.68 4.52 -8.69
CA PRO A 184 5.84 5.35 -8.98
C PRO A 184 6.31 6.04 -7.70
N TYR A 185 7.61 6.24 -7.56
CA TYR A 185 8.19 6.85 -6.37
C TYR A 185 9.43 7.70 -6.66
N ILE A 186 9.79 8.53 -5.69
CA ILE A 186 11.10 9.17 -5.56
C ILE A 186 11.72 8.77 -4.22
N GLU A 187 13.04 8.60 -4.18
CA GLU A 187 13.74 8.31 -2.93
C GLU A 187 13.83 9.57 -2.05
N ASN A 188 13.41 9.44 -0.80
CA ASN A 188 13.65 10.41 0.25
C ASN A 188 14.58 9.82 1.32
N ARG A 189 15.50 10.64 1.84
CA ARG A 189 16.50 10.22 2.85
C ARG A 189 16.24 10.94 4.16
N ASP A 190 16.06 10.18 5.23
CA ASP A 190 15.84 10.72 6.58
C ASP A 190 16.22 9.65 7.60
N SER A 191 17.02 10.02 8.61
CA SER A 191 17.49 9.11 9.66
C SER A 191 16.38 8.58 10.59
N ARG A 192 15.14 9.05 10.44
CA ARG A 192 13.96 8.53 11.15
C ARG A 192 13.36 7.29 10.49
N TYR A 193 13.68 7.01 9.23
CA TYR A 193 13.17 5.82 8.54
C TYR A 193 13.81 4.55 9.08
N ARG A 194 12.96 3.58 9.41
CA ARG A 194 13.33 2.27 9.96
C ARG A 194 12.79 1.17 9.07
N GLU A 195 13.59 0.13 8.89
CA GLU A 195 13.19 -1.06 8.15
C GLU A 195 11.89 -1.67 8.74
N GLN A 196 11.03 -2.15 7.85
CA GLN A 196 9.82 -2.84 8.27
C GLN A 196 10.15 -4.22 8.81
N THR A 197 9.66 -4.54 10.00
CA THR A 197 9.86 -5.84 10.64
C THR A 197 8.54 -6.35 11.19
N ALA A 198 8.43 -7.68 11.22
CA ALA A 198 7.41 -8.40 11.99
C ALA A 198 8.16 -9.24 13.03
N THR A 199 7.97 -8.93 14.30
CA THR A 199 8.67 -9.60 15.40
C THR A 199 7.72 -10.01 16.51
N ASN A 200 8.14 -10.98 17.32
CA ASN A 200 7.43 -11.33 18.54
C ASN A 200 7.85 -10.41 19.68
N GLU A 201 6.88 -9.82 20.36
CA GLU A 201 7.08 -9.15 21.64
C GLU A 201 6.41 -9.96 22.75
N ALA A 202 7.11 -10.16 23.85
CA ALA A 202 6.52 -10.76 25.04
C ALA A 202 5.54 -9.76 25.69
N ILE A 203 4.35 -10.23 26.02
CA ILE A 203 3.38 -9.46 26.80
C ILE A 203 3.40 -9.91 28.26
N SER A 204 2.92 -9.03 29.15
CA SER A 204 3.06 -9.16 30.61
C SER A 204 2.41 -10.41 31.21
N ASP A 205 1.50 -11.06 30.49
CA ASP A 205 0.84 -12.31 30.89
C ASP A 205 1.59 -13.58 30.42
N GLY A 206 2.79 -13.43 29.85
CA GLY A 206 3.60 -14.54 29.31
C GLY A 206 3.23 -14.95 27.89
N GLY A 207 2.29 -14.25 27.25
CA GLY A 207 1.99 -14.39 25.83
C GLY A 207 3.05 -13.76 24.92
N GLN A 208 2.90 -13.98 23.61
CA GLN A 208 3.67 -13.27 22.58
C GLN A 208 2.69 -12.59 21.63
N ARG A 209 2.95 -11.35 21.23
CA ARG A 209 2.19 -10.70 20.16
C ARG A 209 3.09 -10.35 19.00
N ILE A 210 2.52 -10.22 17.81
CA ILE A 210 3.22 -9.62 16.67
C ILE A 210 3.32 -8.10 16.89
N VAL A 211 4.54 -7.58 16.85
CA VAL A 211 4.80 -6.15 16.69
C VAL A 211 5.27 -5.93 15.27
N GLY A 212 4.48 -5.16 14.53
CA GLY A 212 4.83 -4.67 13.21
C GLY A 212 5.30 -3.22 13.27
N SER A 213 6.38 -2.93 12.55
CA SER A 213 6.59 -1.56 12.08
C SER A 213 5.77 -1.37 10.80
N ASN A 214 4.56 -0.83 10.95
CA ASN A 214 3.79 -0.36 9.80
C ASN A 214 4.57 0.81 9.20
N GLY A 215 4.79 0.80 7.88
CA GLY A 215 5.53 1.88 7.23
C GLY A 215 4.91 3.27 7.49
N ASP A 216 5.71 4.33 7.36
CA ASP A 216 5.24 5.72 7.28
C ASP A 216 4.18 5.84 6.17
N PHE A 217 3.01 6.42 6.50
CA PHE A 217 1.84 6.61 5.63
C PHE A 217 2.10 7.38 4.32
N GLY A 218 3.31 7.89 4.08
CA GLY A 218 3.71 8.46 2.78
C GLY A 218 4.63 7.60 1.93
N CYS A 219 5.09 6.44 2.42
CA CYS A 219 6.09 5.60 1.75
C CYS A 219 5.45 4.37 1.10
N THR A 220 5.84 4.05 -0.13
CA THR A 220 5.48 2.78 -0.79
C THR A 220 6.45 1.64 -0.44
N TRP A 221 7.64 1.99 0.07
CA TRP A 221 8.60 1.09 0.72
C TRP A 221 9.52 1.88 1.65
N ILE A 222 10.11 1.21 2.63
CA ILE A 222 11.02 1.83 3.62
C ILE A 222 12.19 0.89 3.92
N GLU A 223 13.38 1.48 4.01
CA GLU A 223 14.60 0.87 4.53
C GLU A 223 15.21 1.80 5.58
N GLU A 224 16.27 1.34 6.26
CA GLU A 224 16.99 2.18 7.19
C GLU A 224 17.50 3.46 6.49
N GLY A 225 17.03 4.61 6.96
CA GLY A 225 17.39 5.91 6.39
C GLY A 225 16.72 6.26 5.05
N LEU A 226 15.89 5.39 4.46
CA LEU A 226 15.32 5.57 3.11
C LEU A 226 13.83 5.31 3.05
N CYS A 227 13.14 6.09 2.23
CA CYS A 227 11.74 5.91 1.91
C CYS A 227 11.50 6.17 0.42
N GLY A 228 10.81 5.26 -0.25
CA GLY A 228 10.21 5.56 -1.55
C GLY A 228 8.93 6.36 -1.35
N LYS A 229 8.98 7.68 -1.47
CA LYS A 229 7.78 8.54 -1.41
C LYS A 229 7.04 8.40 -2.74
N ALA A 230 5.78 8.01 -2.68
CA ALA A 230 5.03 7.76 -3.90
C ALA A 230 4.75 9.07 -4.65
N THR A 231 4.92 9.04 -5.97
CA THR A 231 4.65 10.18 -6.87
C THR A 231 3.47 9.88 -7.76
N ASN A 232 3.02 10.85 -8.57
CA ASN A 232 1.95 10.60 -9.52
C ASN A 232 2.45 9.77 -10.71
N PHE A 233 1.54 9.04 -11.32
CA PHE A 233 1.76 8.54 -12.67
C PHE A 233 1.80 9.72 -13.64
N GLN A 234 2.67 9.62 -14.65
CA GLN A 234 2.66 10.60 -15.74
C GLN A 234 1.38 10.45 -16.57
N GLU A 235 0.87 11.56 -17.12
CA GLU A 235 -0.39 11.56 -17.85
C GLU A 235 -0.35 10.63 -19.07
N GLY A 236 -1.41 9.83 -19.27
CA GLY A 236 -1.51 8.87 -20.38
C GLY A 236 -0.65 7.61 -20.21
N MET A 237 -0.06 7.40 -19.03
CA MET A 237 0.70 6.20 -18.72
C MET A 237 -0.23 4.99 -18.57
N ARG A 238 0.08 3.90 -19.27
CA ARG A 238 -0.53 2.58 -19.11
C ARG A 238 0.52 1.65 -18.49
N VAL A 239 0.08 0.82 -17.55
CA VAL A 239 0.92 -0.15 -16.85
C VAL A 239 0.44 -1.55 -17.19
N GLU A 240 1.38 -2.49 -17.36
CA GLU A 240 1.10 -3.92 -17.46
C GLU A 240 2.00 -4.69 -16.51
N LEU A 241 1.39 -5.50 -15.65
CA LEU A 241 2.07 -6.41 -14.75
C LEU A 241 1.81 -7.84 -15.20
N LYS A 242 2.88 -8.59 -15.43
CA LYS A 242 2.82 -10.02 -15.77
C LYS A 242 3.33 -10.86 -14.61
N LEU A 243 2.55 -11.85 -14.19
CA LEU A 243 2.75 -12.65 -13.00
C LEU A 243 2.66 -14.13 -13.32
N ARG A 244 3.52 -14.93 -12.71
CA ARG A 244 3.33 -16.37 -12.57
C ARG A 244 2.63 -16.63 -11.24
N VAL A 245 1.48 -17.28 -11.29
CA VAL A 245 0.62 -17.52 -10.12
C VAL A 245 0.23 -18.99 -9.99
N PHE A 246 -0.12 -19.46 -8.80
CA PHE A 246 -0.62 -20.83 -8.63
C PHE A 246 -1.93 -21.07 -9.37
N ASP A 247 -2.11 -22.31 -9.83
CA ASP A 247 -3.40 -22.81 -10.26
C ASP A 247 -4.39 -22.83 -9.08
N GLY A 248 -5.61 -22.35 -9.31
CA GLY A 248 -6.64 -22.28 -8.27
C GLY A 248 -6.77 -20.92 -7.57
N LEU A 249 -6.01 -19.89 -7.98
CA LEU A 249 -6.40 -18.50 -7.77
C LEU A 249 -7.74 -18.26 -8.49
N ALA A 250 -8.83 -18.26 -7.73
CA ALA A 250 -10.20 -18.12 -8.21
C ALA A 250 -10.91 -17.02 -7.41
N GLY A 251 -11.79 -16.27 -8.08
CA GLY A 251 -12.56 -15.19 -7.47
C GLY A 251 -12.72 -14.00 -8.39
N TRP A 252 -13.18 -12.89 -7.82
CA TRP A 252 -13.36 -11.62 -8.50
C TRP A 252 -12.14 -10.73 -8.27
N LEU A 253 -11.59 -10.17 -9.33
CA LEU A 253 -10.59 -9.11 -9.24
C LEU A 253 -11.31 -7.76 -9.20
N SER A 254 -10.95 -6.92 -8.23
CA SER A 254 -11.42 -5.55 -8.13
C SER A 254 -10.21 -4.65 -7.94
N GLY A 255 -10.18 -3.51 -8.63
CA GLY A 255 -9.02 -2.65 -8.65
C GLY A 255 -9.31 -1.25 -9.17
N ARG A 256 -8.38 -0.34 -8.91
CA ARG A 256 -8.41 1.05 -9.36
C ARG A 256 -7.68 1.16 -10.70
N LEU A 257 -8.36 0.76 -11.78
CA LEU A 257 -7.82 0.76 -13.14
C LEU A 257 -8.87 1.26 -14.14
N LYS A 258 -8.47 2.13 -15.06
CA LYS A 258 -9.27 2.53 -16.24
C LYS A 258 -8.87 1.67 -17.42
N ALA A 259 -9.86 1.28 -18.22
CA ALA A 259 -9.70 0.37 -19.36
C ALA A 259 -8.86 -0.87 -19.02
N PRO A 260 -9.27 -1.66 -17.99
CA PRO A 260 -8.49 -2.81 -17.56
C PRO A 260 -8.55 -3.92 -18.61
N GLU A 261 -7.39 -4.54 -18.85
CA GLU A 261 -7.26 -5.76 -19.63
C GLU A 261 -6.63 -6.81 -18.73
N ILE A 262 -7.32 -7.93 -18.53
CA ILE A 262 -6.86 -9.03 -17.69
C ILE A 262 -6.92 -10.31 -18.51
N SER A 263 -5.80 -11.04 -18.56
CA SER A 263 -5.76 -12.37 -19.14
C SER A 263 -5.09 -13.35 -18.17
N ILE A 264 -5.56 -14.59 -18.19
CA ILE A 264 -4.94 -15.70 -17.47
C ILE A 264 -4.78 -16.83 -18.47
N GLU A 265 -3.54 -17.22 -18.70
CA GLU A 265 -3.16 -18.27 -19.64
C GLU A 265 -2.50 -19.40 -18.86
N ASP A 266 -2.83 -20.64 -19.22
CA ASP A 266 -2.16 -21.80 -18.63
C ASP A 266 -0.69 -21.81 -19.08
N ALA A 267 0.23 -21.81 -18.11
CA ALA A 267 1.67 -21.86 -18.36
C ALA A 267 2.21 -23.30 -18.38
N GLY A 268 1.33 -24.30 -18.48
CA GLY A 268 1.70 -25.71 -18.67
C GLY A 268 1.99 -26.54 -17.40
N SER A 269 1.49 -26.13 -16.22
CA SER A 269 1.64 -26.88 -14.94
C SER A 269 0.66 -26.37 -13.86
N SER A 270 0.93 -26.62 -12.56
CA SER A 270 0.24 -26.01 -11.40
C SER A 270 0.49 -24.48 -11.25
N LEU A 271 0.96 -23.83 -12.31
CA LEU A 271 1.22 -22.41 -12.41
C LEU A 271 0.59 -21.86 -13.69
N ARG A 272 0.09 -20.62 -13.62
CA ARG A 272 -0.54 -19.87 -14.72
C ARG A 272 0.16 -18.54 -14.91
N SER A 273 0.15 -18.03 -16.13
CA SER A 273 0.57 -16.65 -16.41
C SER A 273 -0.66 -15.74 -16.32
N MET A 274 -0.60 -14.75 -15.46
CA MET A 274 -1.63 -13.73 -15.28
C MET A 274 -1.07 -12.39 -15.74
N LYS A 275 -1.82 -11.70 -16.60
CA LYS A 275 -1.49 -10.38 -17.10
C LYS A 275 -2.57 -9.41 -16.64
N ILE A 276 -2.16 -8.29 -16.05
CA ILE A 276 -3.05 -7.21 -15.62
C ILE A 276 -2.52 -5.91 -16.23
N SER A 277 -3.31 -5.28 -17.10
CA SER A 277 -2.98 -3.98 -17.69
C SER A 277 -4.10 -2.97 -17.50
N GLY A 278 -3.75 -1.70 -17.41
CA GLY A 278 -4.70 -0.61 -17.29
C GLY A 278 -4.03 0.76 -17.17
N GLU A 279 -4.84 1.80 -17.31
CA GLU A 279 -4.46 3.16 -16.95
C GLU A 279 -4.70 3.41 -15.45
N PRO A 280 -3.82 4.16 -14.78
CA PRO A 280 -4.04 4.58 -13.41
C PRO A 280 -5.25 5.53 -13.35
N VAL A 281 -6.07 5.38 -12.32
CA VAL A 281 -7.17 6.30 -12.03
C VAL A 281 -6.84 7.14 -10.81
N SER A 282 -7.17 8.43 -10.88
CA SER A 282 -7.11 9.28 -9.71
C SER A 282 -8.36 9.08 -8.86
N VAL A 283 -8.19 8.56 -7.65
CA VAL A 283 -9.27 8.37 -6.67
C VAL A 283 -8.84 9.06 -5.38
N GLN A 284 -9.60 10.06 -4.96
CA GLN A 284 -9.34 10.81 -3.74
C GLN A 284 -9.72 9.97 -2.52
N LYS A 285 -8.84 9.88 -1.51
CA LYS A 285 -9.17 9.38 -0.16
C LYS A 285 -9.25 10.54 0.81
N ALA A 286 -10.29 10.62 1.63
CA ALA A 286 -10.36 11.64 2.69
C ALA A 286 -9.80 11.11 4.03
N ILE A 287 -8.92 11.89 4.68
CA ILE A 287 -8.44 11.62 6.04
C ILE A 287 -8.82 12.80 6.95
N ALA A 288 -9.56 12.54 8.02
CA ALA A 288 -9.85 13.50 9.08
C ALA A 288 -8.90 13.31 10.27
N LYS A 289 -8.46 14.42 10.88
CA LYS A 289 -7.60 14.44 12.07
C LYS A 289 -8.22 15.31 13.17
N VAL A 290 -8.26 14.79 14.41
CA VAL A 290 -8.73 15.53 15.61
C VAL A 290 -7.67 15.40 16.70
N LYS A 291 -7.35 16.48 17.43
CA LYS A 291 -6.41 16.37 18.56
C LYS A 291 -6.99 15.52 19.69
N ILE A 292 -6.19 14.63 20.28
CA ILE A 292 -6.67 13.72 21.34
C ILE A 292 -7.16 14.49 22.57
N GLY A 293 -6.44 15.54 22.97
CA GLY A 293 -6.80 16.35 24.14
C GLY A 293 -8.16 17.04 24.02
N GLU A 294 -8.63 17.24 22.80
CA GLU A 294 -9.84 18.00 22.50
C GLU A 294 -10.98 17.09 22.00
N ALA A 295 -10.72 15.83 21.64
CA ALA A 295 -11.75 14.92 21.15
C ALA A 295 -12.82 14.58 22.22
N PRO A 296 -14.12 14.60 21.86
CA PRO A 296 -15.22 14.16 22.73
C PRO A 296 -15.05 12.71 23.21
N ALA A 297 -15.62 12.39 24.38
CA ALA A 297 -15.53 11.05 24.97
C ALA A 297 -16.10 9.96 24.06
N ASP A 298 -17.20 10.26 23.36
CA ASP A 298 -17.86 9.35 22.42
C ASP A 298 -17.00 9.09 21.17
N LEU A 299 -16.29 10.12 20.68
CA LEU A 299 -15.34 9.96 19.57
C LEU A 299 -14.12 9.13 20.01
N LYS A 300 -13.66 9.32 21.25
CA LYS A 300 -12.56 8.54 21.83
C LYS A 300 -12.91 7.06 21.95
N SER A 301 -14.16 6.73 22.32
CA SER A 301 -14.61 5.34 22.43
C SER A 301 -14.78 4.68 21.06
N GLU A 302 -15.23 5.39 20.04
CA GLU A 302 -15.36 4.86 18.66
C GLU A 302 -14.02 4.72 17.91
N VAL A 303 -13.06 5.63 18.14
CA VAL A 303 -11.76 5.65 17.43
C VAL A 303 -10.69 4.80 18.15
N SER A 304 -10.97 4.32 19.36
CA SER A 304 -10.08 3.48 20.19
C SER A 304 -9.60 2.18 19.53
N TYR A 305 -10.18 1.77 18.39
CA TYR A 305 -9.81 0.56 17.65
C TYR A 305 -8.54 0.72 16.79
N VAL A 306 -8.03 1.94 16.60
CA VAL A 306 -6.80 2.20 15.82
C VAL A 306 -5.72 2.69 16.78
N GLY A 307 -4.88 1.76 17.24
CA GLY A 307 -3.90 1.92 18.33
C GLY A 307 -3.35 3.33 18.52
N ILE A 308 -3.76 3.98 19.61
CA ILE A 308 -3.19 5.23 20.10
C ILE A 308 -1.79 4.91 20.62
N ARG A 309 -0.74 5.39 19.94
CA ARG A 309 0.59 5.47 20.54
C ARG A 309 0.69 6.77 21.34
N GLU A 310 1.32 6.74 22.51
CA GLU A 310 1.45 7.90 23.43
C GLU A 310 2.19 9.11 22.81
N ASP A 311 2.82 8.93 21.64
CA ASP A 311 3.50 9.98 20.86
C ASP A 311 2.61 10.67 19.81
N GLN A 312 1.36 10.22 19.63
CA GLN A 312 0.44 10.78 18.63
C GLN A 312 -0.45 11.87 19.27
N GLN A 313 -0.27 13.13 18.88
CA GLN A 313 -1.15 14.25 19.31
C GLN A 313 -2.56 14.22 18.71
N TYR A 314 -2.90 13.24 17.85
CA TYR A 314 -4.12 13.22 17.04
C TYR A 314 -4.78 11.82 16.95
N LEU A 315 -6.11 11.79 16.90
CA LEU A 315 -6.94 10.68 16.46
C LEU A 315 -7.05 10.68 14.93
N PHE A 316 -6.94 9.51 14.29
CA PHE A 316 -7.06 9.33 12.85
C PHE A 316 -8.00 8.16 12.52
N THR A 317 -8.76 8.29 11.44
CA THR A 317 -9.42 7.11 10.84
C THR A 317 -8.77 6.75 9.53
N SER A 318 -7.96 5.71 9.57
CA SER A 318 -7.48 5.02 8.38
C SER A 318 -8.42 3.86 8.06
N SER A 319 -9.62 4.13 7.54
CA SER A 319 -10.30 3.09 6.77
C SER A 319 -10.26 3.47 5.31
N ALA A 320 -9.79 2.53 4.49
CA ALA A 320 -9.75 2.63 3.04
C ALA A 320 -11.14 2.80 2.37
N ASN A 321 -12.21 2.90 3.17
CA ASN A 321 -13.53 3.35 2.77
C ASN A 321 -13.74 4.78 3.31
N ASP A 322 -13.92 5.74 2.40
CA ASP A 322 -14.26 7.13 2.68
C ASP A 322 -15.50 7.25 3.59
N GLN A 323 -16.31 6.19 3.65
CA GLN A 323 -17.49 6.08 4.49
C GLN A 323 -17.23 6.35 5.99
N ARG A 324 -16.14 5.87 6.61
CA ARG A 324 -15.92 6.19 8.05
C ARG A 324 -15.39 7.61 8.27
N ALA A 325 -14.62 8.14 7.33
CA ALA A 325 -14.22 9.55 7.38
C ALA A 325 -15.47 10.43 7.25
N ILE A 326 -16.38 10.10 6.34
CA ILE A 326 -17.69 10.73 6.16
C ILE A 326 -18.60 10.52 7.38
N GLU A 327 -18.62 9.32 7.98
CA GLU A 327 -19.37 9.05 9.21
C GLU A 327 -18.82 9.87 10.37
N ILE A 328 -17.50 10.08 10.48
CA ILE A 328 -16.93 11.02 11.44
C ILE A 328 -17.34 12.45 11.12
N PHE A 329 -17.28 12.89 9.86
CA PHE A 329 -17.80 14.20 9.48
C PHE A 329 -19.28 14.36 9.86
N ASN A 330 -20.08 13.29 9.73
CA ASN A 330 -21.51 13.28 10.05
C ASN A 330 -21.80 13.19 11.57
N ILE A 331 -21.01 12.42 12.31
CA ILE A 331 -21.06 12.35 13.79
C ILE A 331 -20.66 13.70 14.35
N TRP A 332 -19.62 14.31 13.80
CA TRP A 332 -19.18 15.67 14.12
C TRP A 332 -20.27 16.70 13.90
N ASP A 333 -21.04 16.58 12.81
CA ASP A 333 -22.19 17.46 12.52
C ASP A 333 -23.26 17.41 13.63
N LYS A 334 -23.39 16.28 14.35
CA LYS A 334 -24.31 16.14 15.49
C LYS A 334 -23.90 16.95 16.73
N TYR A 335 -22.64 17.38 16.82
CA TYR A 335 -22.12 18.19 17.94
C TYR A 335 -22.01 19.69 17.58
N LYS A 336 -22.61 20.13 16.46
CA LYS A 336 -22.63 21.54 16.02
C LYS A 336 -23.69 22.43 16.71
N TYR A 337 -24.22 22.03 17.85
CA TYR A 337 -25.11 22.84 18.68
C TYR A 337 -24.65 22.84 20.13
#